data_AF-A0A9P6ZHJ9-F1
#
_entry.id   AF-A0A9P6ZHJ9-F1
#
_cell.length_a   1.000
_cell.length_b   1.000
_cell.length_c   1.000
_cell.angle_alpha   90.00
_cell.angle_beta   90.00
_cell.angle_gamma   90.00
#
_symmetry.space_group_name_H-M   'P 1'
#
loop_
_entity.id
_entity.type
_entity.pdbx_description
1 polymer ?
#
loop_
_entity_poly.entity_id
_entity_poly.type
_entity_poly.pdbx_seq_one_letter_code
_entity_poly.pdbx_strand_id
1 'polypeptide(L)'
;MEGEGCEHVFSASNKLAWSTRHASIFHWHQTIEEHFAFWDADKYAALKTLTSIHTLMAELSVLIDNLDLTDADFIQFHSEEQLYLDGLNTLPPKELLQIHYVEVLDELAERHNQALTTIPVGNLNQISAALSQARIHVDSAYTKLQNAKALTAHVEMQLQVKEQWAIEDDTHNKYKQETSLHQYCVALDELKCLVVMSLFKLSKLSLSGTGMDLHDCYCHYNVQAAALDPPHPPLSWKDITEYSFLGEFDLLWQSCTDICELDWTKPAHREATVKYFKLCHAHEEIECLNVEVWRLHTSIHDEEVKTTAVIDKLSVSNPLLSLEL
;
A
#
# COMPACT_ATOMS: atom_id res chain seq x y z
N MET A 1 -3.47 -33.73 22.66
CA MET A 1 -3.01 -33.51 21.28
C MET A 1 -3.72 -32.24 20.86
N GLU A 2 -2.93 -31.19 20.74
CA GLU A 2 -3.37 -29.79 20.78
C GLU A 2 -4.22 -29.40 19.56
N GLY A 3 -5.23 -28.56 19.80
CA GLY A 3 -6.19 -28.08 18.82
C GLY A 3 -5.63 -27.04 17.83
N GLU A 4 -4.44 -27.30 17.28
CA GLU A 4 -3.79 -26.43 16.29
C GLU A 4 -4.61 -26.28 14.99
N GLY A 5 -5.50 -27.23 14.68
CA GLY A 5 -6.39 -27.13 13.51
C GLY A 5 -7.63 -26.25 13.71
N CYS A 6 -7.95 -25.86 14.95
CA CYS A 6 -9.19 -25.16 15.28
C CYS A 6 -8.97 -23.67 15.63
N GLU A 7 -7.76 -23.14 15.48
CA GLU A 7 -7.43 -21.75 15.84
C GLU A 7 -8.36 -20.74 15.17
N HIS A 8 -8.72 -20.94 13.90
CA HIS A 8 -9.62 -20.04 13.18
C HIS A 8 -11.05 -20.07 13.72
N VAL A 9 -11.55 -21.26 14.07
CA VAL A 9 -12.89 -21.45 14.64
C VAL A 9 -12.94 -20.85 16.05
N PHE A 10 -11.94 -21.12 16.88
CA PHE A 10 -11.84 -20.57 18.22
C PHE A 10 -11.63 -19.06 18.22
N SER A 11 -10.78 -18.54 17.32
CA SER A 11 -10.61 -17.09 17.16
C SER A 11 -11.88 -16.40 16.67
N ALA A 12 -12.69 -17.03 15.82
CA ALA A 12 -13.99 -16.49 15.41
C ALA A 12 -14.99 -16.48 16.59
N SER A 13 -14.98 -17.54 17.41
CA SER A 13 -15.83 -17.68 18.58
C SER A 13 -15.53 -16.68 19.70
N ASN A 14 -14.31 -16.11 19.74
CA ASN A 14 -13.94 -15.06 20.71
C ASN A 14 -14.87 -13.84 20.64
N LYS A 15 -15.50 -13.58 19.48
CA LYS A 15 -16.49 -12.50 19.33
C LYS A 15 -17.74 -12.71 20.22
N LEU A 16 -18.05 -13.96 20.58
CA LEU A 16 -19.17 -14.29 21.46
C LEU A 16 -18.86 -14.00 22.92
N ALA A 17 -17.59 -14.00 23.32
CA ALA A 17 -17.17 -13.98 24.72
C ALA A 17 -17.80 -12.82 25.51
N TRP A 18 -17.95 -11.65 24.88
CA TRP A 18 -18.58 -10.49 25.50
C TRP A 18 -20.10 -10.65 25.69
N SER A 19 -20.83 -11.12 24.66
CA SER A 19 -22.29 -11.28 24.72
C SER A 19 -22.72 -12.43 25.62
N THR A 20 -21.90 -13.47 25.73
CA THR A 20 -22.19 -14.65 26.54
C THR A 20 -21.88 -14.49 28.03
N ARG A 21 -21.03 -13.53 28.42
CA ARG A 21 -20.51 -13.39 29.79
C ARG A 21 -21.57 -13.15 30.87
N HIS A 22 -22.65 -12.49 30.51
CA HIS A 22 -23.75 -12.13 31.42
C HIS A 22 -25.11 -12.67 30.96
N ALA A 23 -25.11 -13.55 29.96
CA ALA A 23 -26.32 -14.16 29.43
C ALA A 23 -26.87 -15.23 30.38
N SER A 24 -28.19 -15.45 30.35
CA SER A 24 -28.78 -16.64 30.98
C SER A 24 -28.33 -17.90 30.25
N ILE A 25 -28.41 -19.07 30.89
CA ILE A 25 -28.02 -20.36 30.27
C ILE A 25 -28.72 -20.57 28.93
N PHE A 26 -30.01 -20.21 28.84
CA PHE A 26 -30.76 -20.31 27.59
C PHE A 26 -30.20 -19.40 26.49
N HIS A 27 -29.96 -18.12 26.78
CA HIS A 27 -29.41 -17.19 25.80
C HIS A 27 -27.95 -17.47 25.46
N TRP A 28 -27.21 -18.07 26.39
CA TRP A 28 -25.86 -18.56 26.17
C TRP A 28 -25.83 -19.63 25.08
N HIS A 29 -26.65 -20.69 25.22
CA HIS A 29 -26.76 -21.74 24.21
C HIS A 29 -27.25 -21.19 22.87
N GLN A 30 -28.31 -20.37 22.88
CA GLN A 30 -28.87 -19.79 21.67
C GLN A 30 -27.83 -18.97 20.90
N THR A 31 -27.07 -18.12 21.59
CA THR A 31 -26.07 -17.24 20.97
C THR A 31 -24.92 -18.04 20.35
N ILE A 32 -24.52 -19.15 20.98
CA ILE A 32 -23.49 -20.05 20.46
C ILE A 32 -24.00 -20.80 19.22
N GLU A 33 -25.21 -21.37 19.29
CA GLU A 33 -25.82 -22.10 18.17
C GLU A 33 -26.01 -21.19 16.94
N GLU A 34 -26.56 -19.98 17.13
CA GLU A 34 -26.77 -19.02 16.05
C GLU A 34 -25.45 -18.56 15.43
N HIS A 35 -24.40 -18.37 16.23
CA HIS A 35 -23.08 -18.01 15.72
C HIS A 35 -22.49 -19.10 14.83
N PHE A 36 -22.53 -20.35 15.27
CA PHE A 36 -22.00 -21.45 14.47
C PHE A 36 -22.87 -21.74 13.25
N ALA A 37 -24.20 -21.63 13.35
CA ALA A 37 -25.09 -21.76 12.20
C ALA A 37 -24.82 -20.68 11.14
N PHE A 38 -24.61 -19.43 11.57
CA PHE A 38 -24.23 -18.34 10.66
C PHE A 38 -22.85 -18.54 10.05
N TRP A 39 -21.86 -18.90 10.88
CA TRP A 39 -20.50 -19.16 10.44
C TRP A 39 -20.45 -20.29 9.40
N ASP A 40 -21.19 -21.37 9.64
CA ASP A 40 -21.29 -22.51 8.74
C ASP A 40 -21.97 -22.11 7.41
N ALA A 41 -23.08 -21.36 7.48
CA ALA A 41 -23.74 -20.82 6.28
C ALA A 41 -22.83 -19.90 5.45
N ASP A 42 -22.02 -19.06 6.10
CA ASP A 42 -21.05 -18.19 5.43
C ASP A 42 -19.92 -19.00 4.76
N LYS A 43 -19.43 -20.06 5.42
CA LYS A 43 -18.45 -20.99 4.84
C LYS A 43 -19.02 -21.76 3.65
N TYR A 44 -20.24 -22.28 3.73
CA TYR A 44 -20.89 -22.93 2.59
C TYR A 44 -21.21 -21.95 1.45
N ALA A 45 -21.55 -20.69 1.76
CA ALA A 45 -21.69 -19.66 0.76
C ALA A 45 -20.34 -19.36 0.05
N ALA A 46 -19.24 -19.32 0.81
CA ALA A 46 -17.89 -19.18 0.26
C ALA A 46 -17.47 -20.39 -0.60
N LEU A 47 -17.90 -21.61 -0.29
CA LEU A 47 -17.67 -22.81 -1.12
C LEU A 47 -18.42 -22.78 -2.46
N LYS A 48 -19.45 -21.95 -2.60
CA LYS A 48 -20.18 -21.75 -3.87
C LYS A 48 -19.34 -21.08 -4.97
N THR A 49 -18.12 -20.65 -4.64
CA THR A 49 -17.05 -20.16 -5.53
C THR A 49 -16.64 -21.15 -6.64
N LEU A 50 -17.00 -22.43 -6.56
CA LEU A 50 -16.79 -23.36 -7.67
C LEU A 50 -17.52 -22.93 -8.96
N THR A 51 -18.68 -22.28 -8.83
CA THR A 51 -19.36 -21.67 -9.99
C THR A 51 -18.58 -20.49 -10.57
N SER A 52 -17.82 -19.78 -9.73
CA SER A 52 -16.94 -18.68 -10.15
C SER A 52 -15.75 -19.18 -10.97
N ILE A 53 -15.23 -20.39 -10.72
CA ILE A 53 -14.11 -20.96 -11.50
C ILE A 53 -14.54 -21.20 -12.95
N HIS A 54 -15.73 -21.79 -13.17
CA HIS A 54 -16.24 -22.02 -14.52
C HIS A 54 -16.47 -20.70 -15.29
N THR A 55 -17.00 -19.68 -14.61
CA THR A 55 -17.16 -18.35 -15.20
C THR A 55 -15.80 -17.72 -15.53
N LEU A 56 -14.84 -17.77 -14.60
CA LEU A 56 -13.48 -17.26 -14.82
C LEU A 56 -12.79 -17.96 -16.00
N MET A 57 -12.95 -19.28 -16.11
CA MET A 57 -12.39 -20.07 -17.22
C MET A 57 -12.99 -19.66 -18.56
N ALA A 58 -14.31 -19.45 -18.61
CA ALA A 58 -14.98 -18.98 -19.82
C ALA A 58 -14.54 -17.55 -20.21
N GLU A 59 -14.50 -16.63 -19.24
CA GLU A 59 -14.04 -15.25 -19.48
C GLU A 59 -12.58 -15.20 -19.93
N LEU A 60 -11.71 -16.02 -19.31
CA LEU A 60 -10.31 -16.13 -19.68
C LEU A 60 -10.15 -16.68 -21.10
N SER A 61 -10.91 -17.71 -21.48
CA SER A 61 -10.86 -18.26 -22.84
C SER A 61 -11.22 -17.20 -23.90
N VAL A 62 -12.23 -16.38 -23.63
CA VAL A 62 -12.60 -15.27 -24.51
C VAL A 62 -11.49 -14.22 -24.62
N LEU A 63 -10.81 -13.90 -23.52
CA LEU A 63 -9.69 -12.94 -23.53
C LEU A 63 -8.47 -13.50 -24.26
N ILE A 64 -8.16 -14.79 -24.06
CA ILE A 64 -7.09 -15.50 -24.77
C ILE A 64 -7.34 -15.46 -26.28
N ASP A 65 -8.55 -15.80 -26.72
CA ASP A 65 -8.91 -15.80 -28.14
C ASP A 65 -8.93 -14.40 -28.75
N ASN A 66 -9.33 -13.38 -27.98
CA ASN A 66 -9.39 -11.99 -28.47
C ASN A 66 -8.02 -11.30 -28.53
N LEU A 67 -7.09 -11.67 -27.65
CA LEU A 67 -5.78 -11.05 -27.52
C LEU A 67 -4.65 -11.90 -28.15
N ASP A 68 -4.99 -13.06 -28.73
CA ASP A 68 -4.05 -14.05 -29.28
C ASP A 68 -2.94 -14.44 -28.28
N LEU A 69 -3.31 -14.63 -27.01
CA LEU A 69 -2.38 -14.93 -25.91
C LEU A 69 -2.28 -16.43 -25.63
N THR A 70 -1.19 -16.83 -24.98
CA THR A 70 -0.95 -18.19 -24.48
C THR A 70 -0.65 -18.18 -22.99
N ASP A 71 -0.79 -19.34 -22.35
CA ASP A 71 -0.46 -19.50 -20.93
C ASP A 71 0.99 -19.10 -20.60
N ALA A 72 1.91 -19.26 -21.57
CA ALA A 72 3.31 -18.88 -21.43
C ALA A 72 3.49 -17.35 -21.36
N ASP A 73 2.65 -16.59 -22.06
CA ASP A 73 2.72 -15.13 -22.09
C ASP A 73 2.39 -14.53 -20.72
N PHE A 74 1.45 -15.13 -19.97
CA PHE A 74 1.15 -14.67 -18.60
C PHE A 74 2.31 -14.88 -17.63
N ILE A 75 3.05 -15.98 -17.78
CA ILE A 75 4.26 -16.25 -16.98
C ILE A 75 5.34 -15.22 -17.34
N GLN A 76 5.50 -14.92 -18.63
CA GLN A 76 6.44 -13.91 -19.10
C GLN A 76 6.07 -12.52 -18.55
N PHE A 77 4.80 -12.10 -18.67
CA PHE A 77 4.31 -10.83 -18.14
C PHE A 77 4.60 -10.68 -16.64
N HIS A 78 4.41 -11.74 -15.87
CA HIS A 78 4.73 -11.73 -14.44
C HIS A 78 6.23 -11.57 -14.18
N SER A 79 7.07 -12.24 -14.98
CA SER A 79 8.53 -12.11 -14.85
C SER A 79 9.06 -10.74 -15.26
N GLU A 80 8.48 -10.14 -16.31
CA GLU A 80 8.82 -8.80 -16.78
C GLU A 80 8.41 -7.74 -15.75
N GLU A 81 7.21 -7.88 -15.17
CA GLU A 81 6.75 -7.05 -14.06
C GLU A 81 7.68 -7.16 -12.85
N GLN A 82 8.09 -8.37 -12.45
CA GLN A 82 9.03 -8.56 -11.33
C GLN A 82 10.39 -7.90 -11.59
N LEU A 83 10.99 -8.15 -12.76
CA LEU A 83 12.29 -7.56 -13.13
C LEU A 83 12.22 -6.04 -13.14
N TYR A 84 11.09 -5.50 -13.60
CA TYR A 84 10.84 -4.08 -13.62
C TYR A 84 10.72 -3.50 -12.19
N LEU A 85 9.93 -4.12 -11.32
CA LEU A 85 9.78 -3.71 -9.92
C LEU A 85 11.09 -3.81 -9.14
N ASP A 86 11.91 -4.82 -9.41
CA ASP A 86 13.25 -4.95 -8.82
C ASP A 86 14.19 -3.83 -9.29
N GLY A 87 14.07 -3.41 -10.55
CA GLY A 87 14.82 -2.29 -11.13
C GLY A 87 14.50 -0.93 -10.49
N LEU A 88 13.26 -0.72 -10.03
CA LEU A 88 12.85 0.53 -9.37
C LEU A 88 13.61 0.80 -8.06
N ASN A 89 14.12 -0.23 -7.40
CA ASN A 89 14.85 -0.09 -6.13
C ASN A 89 16.30 0.41 -6.29
N THR A 90 16.75 0.75 -7.50
CA THR A 90 18.18 0.84 -7.84
C THR A 90 18.71 2.20 -8.27
N LEU A 91 18.31 3.31 -7.63
CA LEU A 91 19.13 4.52 -7.77
C LEU A 91 20.43 4.38 -6.96
N PRO A 92 21.63 4.50 -7.58
CA PRO A 92 22.90 4.39 -6.87
C PRO A 92 22.95 5.37 -5.68
N PRO A 93 23.40 4.93 -4.49
CA PRO A 93 23.46 5.79 -3.30
C PRO A 93 24.26 7.09 -3.51
N LYS A 94 25.21 7.07 -4.44
CA LYS A 94 26.03 8.23 -4.80
C LYS A 94 25.24 9.29 -5.59
N GLU A 95 24.32 8.88 -6.45
CA GLU A 95 23.49 9.80 -7.24
C GLU A 95 22.41 10.45 -6.38
N LEU A 96 21.83 9.71 -5.44
CA LEU A 96 20.94 10.27 -4.39
C LEU A 96 21.64 11.33 -3.54
N LEU A 97 22.89 11.08 -3.13
CA LEU A 97 23.67 12.05 -2.37
C LEU A 97 23.98 13.32 -3.18
N GLN A 98 24.12 13.21 -4.50
CA GLN A 98 24.36 14.36 -5.39
C GLN A 98 23.07 15.17 -5.62
N ILE A 99 21.93 14.52 -5.79
CA ILE A 99 20.60 15.16 -5.81
C ILE A 99 20.36 15.93 -4.52
N HIS A 100 20.58 15.27 -3.37
CA HIS A 100 20.45 15.90 -2.05
C HIS A 100 21.43 17.06 -1.84
N TYR A 101 22.64 16.99 -2.43
CA TYR A 101 23.60 18.09 -2.37
C TYR A 101 23.08 19.34 -3.07
N VAL A 102 22.47 19.20 -4.26
CA VAL A 102 21.88 20.33 -5.00
C VAL A 102 20.69 20.92 -4.27
N GLU A 103 19.82 20.09 -3.67
CA GLU A 103 18.70 20.57 -2.85
C GLU A 103 19.19 21.44 -1.67
N VAL A 104 20.22 20.97 -0.96
CA VAL A 104 20.83 21.71 0.16
C VAL A 104 21.49 23.02 -0.30
N LEU A 105 22.06 23.06 -1.51
CA LEU A 105 22.63 24.28 -2.09
C LEU A 105 21.54 25.30 -2.47
N ASP A 106 20.45 24.85 -3.09
CA ASP A 106 19.32 25.71 -3.44
C ASP A 106 18.64 26.28 -2.18
N GLU A 107 18.45 25.47 -1.12
CA GLU A 107 17.97 25.95 0.17
C GLU A 107 18.89 27.02 0.76
N LEU A 108 20.21 26.81 0.73
CA LEU A 108 21.19 27.76 1.23
C LEU A 108 21.11 29.09 0.47
N ALA A 109 20.97 29.05 -0.85
CA ALA A 109 20.83 30.24 -1.69
C ALA A 109 19.54 31.02 -1.39
N GLU A 110 18.41 30.33 -1.23
CA GLU A 110 17.14 30.95 -0.83
C GLU A 110 17.23 31.62 0.55
N ARG A 111 17.84 30.94 1.54
CA ARG A 111 18.00 31.51 2.89
C ARG A 111 18.96 32.71 2.89
N HIS A 112 19.92 32.75 1.98
CA HIS A 112 20.78 33.91 1.80
C HIS A 112 19.99 35.12 1.27
N ASN A 113 19.07 34.90 0.32
CA ASN A 113 18.29 35.95 -0.34
C ASN A 113 17.08 36.45 0.48
N GLN A 114 16.55 35.66 1.41
CA GLN A 114 15.43 36.05 2.28
C GLN A 114 15.82 37.04 3.40
N ALA A 115 17.10 37.41 3.51
CA ALA A 115 17.55 38.39 4.47
C ALA A 115 17.26 39.82 4.00
N LEU A 116 16.27 40.45 4.64
CA LEU A 116 15.97 41.90 4.71
C LEU A 116 15.00 42.47 3.67
N THR A 117 13.69 42.44 3.94
CA THR A 117 12.69 43.20 3.16
C THR A 117 11.61 43.93 3.96
N THR A 118 11.67 43.98 5.29
CA THR A 118 10.61 44.63 6.10
C THR A 118 11.12 45.82 6.90
N ILE A 119 10.77 47.02 6.46
CA ILE A 119 10.98 48.28 7.19
C ILE A 119 9.73 48.53 8.06
N PRO A 120 9.83 48.59 9.39
CA PRO A 120 8.67 48.86 10.24
C PRO A 120 8.22 50.32 10.10
N VAL A 121 6.94 50.55 9.77
CA VAL A 121 6.29 51.87 9.81
C VAL A 121 5.10 51.81 10.76
N GLY A 122 5.06 52.65 11.80
CA GLY A 122 3.98 52.65 12.79
C GLY A 122 4.27 53.48 14.04
N ASN A 123 3.39 53.43 15.04
CA ASN A 123 3.56 54.13 16.33
C ASN A 123 4.66 53.49 17.21
N LEU A 124 5.21 54.21 18.18
CA LEU A 124 6.37 53.78 19.01
C LEU A 124 6.22 52.38 19.64
N ASN A 125 5.03 52.02 20.12
CA ASN A 125 4.75 50.70 20.70
C ASN A 125 4.66 49.58 19.65
N GLN A 126 4.16 49.91 18.44
CA GLN A 126 4.15 48.98 17.31
C GLN A 126 5.56 48.79 16.75
N ILE A 127 6.38 49.85 16.76
CA ILE A 127 7.80 49.78 16.41
C ILE A 127 8.56 48.88 17.39
N SER A 128 8.35 49.00 18.71
CA SER A 128 9.07 48.17 19.68
C SER A 128 8.68 46.67 19.59
N ALA A 129 7.40 46.39 19.37
CA ALA A 129 6.92 45.04 19.12
C ALA A 129 7.48 44.48 17.79
N ALA A 130 7.47 45.28 16.72
CA ALA A 130 8.03 44.91 15.42
C ALA A 130 9.55 44.69 15.49
N LEU A 131 10.29 45.49 16.26
CA LEU A 131 11.74 45.30 16.49
C LEU A 131 12.02 44.01 17.28
N SER A 132 11.20 43.68 18.27
CA SER A 132 11.33 42.44 19.05
C SER A 132 11.05 41.21 18.19
N GLN A 133 10.01 41.26 17.35
CA GLN A 133 9.71 40.21 16.38
C GLN A 133 10.78 40.11 15.29
N ALA A 134 11.25 41.23 14.75
CA ALA A 134 12.32 41.27 13.77
C ALA A 134 13.60 40.63 14.32
N ARG A 135 13.93 40.88 15.60
CA ARG A 135 15.07 40.23 16.26
C ARG A 135 14.90 38.72 16.33
N ILE A 136 13.74 38.22 16.77
CA ILE A 136 13.45 36.78 16.81
C ILE A 136 13.52 36.18 15.39
N HIS A 137 13.01 36.88 14.38
CA HIS A 137 13.08 36.47 12.99
C HIS A 137 14.52 36.43 12.47
N VAL A 138 15.36 37.42 12.80
CA VAL A 138 16.78 37.46 12.43
C VAL A 138 17.55 36.34 13.13
N ASP A 139 17.35 36.13 14.44
CA ASP A 139 17.99 35.05 15.19
C ASP A 139 17.55 33.66 14.66
N SER A 140 16.27 33.50 14.31
CA SER A 140 15.73 32.30 13.68
C SER A 140 16.25 32.09 12.25
N ALA A 141 16.34 33.14 11.44
CA ALA A 141 16.88 33.06 10.09
C ALA A 141 18.38 32.74 10.12
N TYR A 142 19.13 33.35 11.04
CA TYR A 142 20.55 33.10 11.25
C TYR A 142 20.82 31.66 11.68
N THR A 143 20.06 31.14 12.65
CA THR A 143 20.18 29.73 13.07
C THR A 143 19.85 28.76 11.94
N LYS A 144 18.81 29.03 11.15
CA LYS A 144 18.47 28.23 9.95
C LYS A 144 19.60 28.27 8.90
N LEU A 145 20.20 29.43 8.66
CA LEU A 145 21.33 29.58 7.75
C LEU A 145 22.58 28.82 8.25
N GLN A 146 22.85 28.84 9.56
CA GLN A 146 23.95 28.05 10.14
C GLN A 146 23.70 26.55 10.01
N ASN A 147 22.47 26.09 10.24
CA ASN A 147 22.10 24.68 10.06
C ASN A 147 22.24 24.25 8.59
N ALA A 148 21.75 25.07 7.64
CA ALA A 148 21.91 24.81 6.21
C ALA A 148 23.40 24.70 5.83
N LYS A 149 24.25 25.65 6.26
CA LYS A 149 25.70 25.58 6.04
C LYS A 149 26.36 24.33 6.63
N ALA A 150 25.95 23.91 7.83
CA ALA A 150 26.48 22.71 8.46
C ALA A 150 26.06 21.44 7.69
N LEU A 151 24.82 21.40 7.19
CA LEU A 151 24.32 20.35 6.31
C LEU A 151 25.11 20.30 4.99
N THR A 152 25.36 21.44 4.35
CA THR A 152 26.15 21.51 3.11
C THR A 152 27.56 20.96 3.34
N ALA A 153 28.24 21.39 4.40
CA ALA A 153 29.57 20.91 4.74
C ALA A 153 29.62 19.40 5.07
N HIS A 154 28.55 18.85 5.65
CA HIS A 154 28.43 17.42 5.92
C HIS A 154 28.32 16.60 4.63
N VAL A 155 27.49 17.05 3.69
CA VAL A 155 27.31 16.38 2.39
C VAL A 155 28.56 16.50 1.52
N GLU A 156 29.25 17.64 1.55
CA GLU A 156 30.55 17.85 0.88
C GLU A 156 31.63 16.88 1.38
N MET A 157 31.67 16.62 2.69
CA MET A 157 32.58 15.65 3.29
C MET A 157 32.30 14.24 2.79
N GLN A 158 31.03 13.85 2.66
CA GLN A 158 30.63 12.53 2.16
C GLN A 158 30.95 12.36 0.67
N LEU A 159 30.78 13.41 -0.13
CA LEU A 159 31.04 13.39 -1.58
C LEU A 159 32.52 13.68 -1.94
N GLN A 160 33.36 14.04 -0.95
CA GLN A 160 34.78 14.42 -1.13
C GLN A 160 34.98 15.59 -2.12
N VAL A 161 34.07 16.54 -2.12
CA VAL A 161 34.12 17.71 -3.01
C VAL A 161 35.09 18.75 -2.45
N LYS A 162 36.01 19.27 -3.28
CA LYS A 162 37.06 20.23 -2.87
C LYS A 162 36.64 21.69 -3.03
N GLU A 163 35.76 21.99 -3.97
CA GLU A 163 35.23 23.33 -4.25
C GLU A 163 33.71 23.23 -4.41
N GLN A 164 32.97 24.15 -3.78
CA GLN A 164 31.52 24.23 -3.90
C GLN A 164 31.10 24.38 -5.35
N TRP A 165 30.10 23.61 -5.78
CA TRP A 165 29.56 23.73 -7.13
C TRP A 165 28.97 25.13 -7.32
N ALA A 166 29.49 25.86 -8.30
CA ALA A 166 28.97 27.17 -8.63
C ALA A 166 27.63 27.00 -9.36
N ILE A 167 26.73 27.98 -9.20
CA ILE A 167 25.40 28.01 -9.83
C ILE A 167 25.49 27.91 -11.37
N GLU A 168 26.65 28.27 -11.96
CA GLU A 168 26.92 28.22 -13.40
C GLU A 168 27.63 26.94 -13.87
N ASP A 169 27.94 25.98 -12.98
CA ASP A 169 28.63 24.75 -13.37
C ASP A 169 27.70 23.76 -14.10
N ASP A 170 28.20 23.14 -15.17
CA ASP A 170 27.46 22.13 -15.94
C ASP A 170 27.02 20.94 -15.06
N THR A 171 27.81 20.58 -14.03
CA THR A 171 27.45 19.54 -13.07
C THR A 171 26.29 19.95 -12.18
N HIS A 172 26.26 21.21 -11.73
CA HIS A 172 25.15 21.74 -10.93
C HIS A 172 23.85 21.73 -11.73
N ASN A 173 23.88 22.18 -12.99
CA ASN A 173 22.70 22.18 -13.86
C ASN A 173 22.18 20.77 -14.17
N LYS A 174 23.09 19.80 -14.39
CA LYS A 174 22.70 18.39 -14.59
C LYS A 174 21.96 17.84 -13.36
N TYR A 175 22.56 17.97 -12.18
CA TYR A 175 21.94 17.44 -10.97
C TYR A 175 20.70 18.23 -10.56
N LYS A 176 20.58 19.52 -10.93
CA LYS A 176 19.36 20.30 -10.75
C LYS A 176 18.19 19.77 -11.58
N GLN A 177 18.45 19.33 -12.82
CA GLN A 177 17.46 18.62 -13.64
C GLN A 177 17.11 17.24 -13.06
N GLU A 178 18.09 16.50 -12.55
CA GLU A 178 17.83 15.22 -11.87
C GLU A 178 17.04 15.41 -10.57
N THR A 179 17.28 16.49 -9.83
CA THR A 179 16.51 16.88 -8.63
C THR A 179 15.07 17.21 -8.96
N SER A 180 14.80 17.99 -10.02
CA SER A 180 13.42 18.30 -10.40
C SER A 180 12.66 17.05 -10.86
N LEU A 181 13.32 16.15 -11.59
CA LEU A 181 12.78 14.83 -11.95
C LEU A 181 12.51 13.97 -10.70
N HIS A 182 13.42 13.95 -9.74
CA HIS A 182 13.24 13.22 -8.49
C HIS A 182 12.06 13.76 -7.67
N GLN A 183 11.95 15.08 -7.51
CA GLN A 183 10.84 15.72 -6.79
C GLN A 183 9.49 15.45 -7.47
N TYR A 184 9.47 15.41 -8.81
CA TYR A 184 8.31 14.98 -9.56
C TYR A 184 7.95 13.50 -9.30
N CYS A 185 8.92 12.58 -9.32
CA CYS A 185 8.70 11.18 -9.02
C CYS A 185 8.15 10.97 -7.59
N VAL A 186 8.69 11.68 -6.59
CA VAL A 186 8.20 11.62 -5.21
C VAL A 186 6.75 12.13 -5.12
N ALA A 187 6.45 13.28 -5.73
CA ALA A 187 5.09 13.82 -5.74
C ALA A 187 4.08 12.87 -6.41
N LEU A 188 4.52 12.17 -7.46
CA LEU A 188 3.75 11.18 -8.19
C LEU A 188 3.53 9.91 -7.35
N ASP A 189 4.53 9.43 -6.62
CA ASP A 189 4.41 8.27 -5.73
C ASP A 189 3.53 8.55 -4.50
N GLU A 190 3.59 9.76 -3.94
CA GLU A 190 2.67 10.21 -2.89
C GLU A 190 1.22 10.24 -3.37
N LEU A 191 0.98 10.79 -4.57
CA LEU A 191 -0.34 10.80 -5.21
C LEU A 191 -0.84 9.37 -5.45
N LYS A 192 0.01 8.47 -5.96
CA LYS A 192 -0.32 7.04 -6.13
C LYS A 192 -0.73 6.39 -4.82
N CYS A 193 0.08 6.53 -3.77
CA CYS A 193 -0.19 5.93 -2.47
C CYS A 193 -1.54 6.40 -1.92
N LEU A 194 -1.81 7.70 -1.95
CA LEU A 194 -3.05 8.25 -1.43
C LEU A 194 -4.27 7.80 -2.22
N VAL A 195 -4.17 7.67 -3.54
CA VAL A 195 -5.32 7.20 -4.33
C VAL A 195 -5.57 5.72 -4.09
N VAL A 196 -4.54 4.88 -4.03
CA VAL A 196 -4.69 3.46 -3.63
C VAL A 196 -5.31 3.37 -2.23
N MET A 197 -4.82 4.14 -1.26
CA MET A 197 -5.40 4.20 0.08
C MET A 197 -6.86 4.66 0.04
N SER A 198 -7.21 5.63 -0.80
CA SER A 198 -8.57 6.11 -0.95
C SER A 198 -9.49 5.05 -1.54
N LEU A 199 -9.02 4.25 -2.49
CA LEU A 199 -9.79 3.16 -3.08
C LEU A 199 -10.11 2.06 -2.07
N PHE A 200 -9.11 1.64 -1.32
CA PHE A 200 -9.31 0.68 -0.23
C PHE A 200 -10.18 1.24 0.89
N LYS A 201 -10.12 2.55 1.17
CA LYS A 201 -11.01 3.21 2.15
C LYS A 201 -12.44 3.29 1.64
N LEU A 202 -12.65 3.71 0.38
CA LEU A 202 -13.96 3.78 -0.27
C LEU A 202 -14.62 2.39 -0.33
N SER A 203 -13.86 1.34 -0.61
CA SER A 203 -14.39 -0.04 -0.60
C SER A 203 -14.73 -0.54 0.81
N LYS A 204 -14.06 -0.05 1.85
CA LYS A 204 -14.20 -0.58 3.22
C LYS A 204 -15.19 0.14 4.13
N LEU A 205 -15.53 1.41 3.87
CA LEU A 205 -16.61 2.21 4.48
C LEU A 205 -16.31 3.68 4.15
N SER A 206 -17.28 4.40 3.60
CA SER A 206 -17.20 5.82 3.23
C SER A 206 -16.85 6.73 4.43
N LEU A 207 -15.55 6.87 4.73
CA LEU A 207 -15.01 7.82 5.71
C LEU A 207 -14.69 9.13 5.00
N SER A 208 -15.44 10.18 5.35
CA SER A 208 -15.49 11.50 4.71
C SER A 208 -14.28 12.41 4.99
N GLY A 209 -13.07 11.88 4.98
CA GLY A 209 -11.83 12.64 5.24
C GLY A 209 -10.80 12.59 4.12
N THR A 210 -10.90 11.61 3.20
CA THR A 210 -9.80 11.33 2.25
C THR A 210 -9.77 12.25 1.02
N GLY A 211 -10.84 13.04 0.79
CA GLY A 211 -10.91 13.92 -0.37
C GLY A 211 -10.04 15.17 -0.30
N MET A 212 -9.78 15.70 0.92
CA MET A 212 -8.93 16.90 1.08
C MET A 212 -7.45 16.57 0.85
N ASP A 213 -6.95 15.49 1.46
CA ASP A 213 -5.56 15.05 1.31
C ASP A 213 -5.22 14.74 -0.16
N LEU A 214 -6.16 14.14 -0.91
CA LEU A 214 -6.00 13.88 -2.33
C LEU A 214 -5.91 15.15 -3.18
N HIS A 215 -6.71 16.16 -2.87
CA HIS A 215 -6.71 17.42 -3.61
C HIS A 215 -5.39 18.17 -3.43
N ASP A 216 -4.82 18.16 -2.23
CA ASP A 216 -3.55 18.84 -1.94
C ASP A 216 -2.36 18.13 -2.62
N CYS A 217 -2.30 16.79 -2.59
CA CYS A 217 -1.26 16.03 -3.30
C CYS A 217 -1.39 16.13 -4.82
N TYR A 218 -2.62 16.20 -5.35
CA TYR A 218 -2.84 16.49 -6.77
C TYR A 218 -2.34 17.89 -7.18
N CYS A 219 -2.58 18.90 -6.35
CA CYS A 219 -2.04 20.24 -6.59
C CYS A 219 -0.50 20.21 -6.58
N HIS A 220 0.08 19.47 -5.62
CA HIS A 220 1.52 19.29 -5.52
C HIS A 220 2.12 18.63 -6.78
N TYR A 221 1.51 17.55 -7.27
CA TYR A 221 1.90 16.91 -8.52
C TYR A 221 1.91 17.88 -9.71
N ASN A 222 0.82 18.65 -9.90
CA ASN A 222 0.71 19.58 -11.02
C ASN A 222 1.74 20.72 -10.96
N VAL A 223 2.13 21.16 -9.76
CA VAL A 223 3.22 22.14 -9.58
C VAL A 223 4.55 21.54 -10.02
N GLN A 224 4.86 20.31 -9.62
CA GLN A 224 6.12 19.65 -10.00
C GLN A 224 6.16 19.29 -11.49
N ALA A 225 5.05 18.82 -12.06
CA ALA A 225 4.94 18.51 -13.49
C ALA A 225 5.19 19.74 -14.38
N ALA A 226 4.77 20.93 -13.93
CA ALA A 226 5.01 22.20 -14.62
C ALA A 226 6.44 22.72 -14.47
N ALA A 227 7.19 22.25 -13.46
CA ALA A 227 8.58 22.64 -13.20
C ALA A 227 9.61 21.87 -14.04
N LEU A 228 9.19 20.80 -14.72
CA LEU A 228 10.03 20.00 -15.61
C LEU A 228 10.27 20.68 -16.97
N ASP A 229 11.41 20.38 -17.60
CA ASP A 229 11.74 20.77 -18.97
C ASP A 229 12.02 19.52 -19.82
N PRO A 230 11.09 19.10 -20.70
CA PRO A 230 9.81 19.73 -21.03
C PRO A 230 8.72 19.52 -19.95
N PRO A 231 7.73 20.42 -19.86
CA PRO A 231 6.64 20.29 -18.88
C PRO A 231 5.73 19.12 -19.19
N HIS A 232 5.38 18.35 -18.16
CA HIS A 232 4.47 17.20 -18.29
C HIS A 232 2.99 17.64 -18.31
N PRO A 233 2.09 16.82 -18.91
CA PRO A 233 0.66 17.12 -18.93
C PRO A 233 0.08 17.23 -17.51
N PRO A 234 -0.70 18.30 -17.20
CA PRO A 234 -1.38 18.38 -15.93
C PRO A 234 -2.50 17.34 -15.87
N LEU A 235 -2.65 16.69 -14.72
CA LEU A 235 -3.80 15.83 -14.47
C LEU A 235 -5.03 16.69 -14.21
N SER A 236 -6.23 16.18 -14.49
CA SER A 236 -7.49 16.76 -14.04
C SER A 236 -8.10 15.93 -12.91
N TRP A 237 -8.87 16.56 -12.02
CA TRP A 237 -9.62 15.84 -10.98
C TRP A 237 -10.58 14.80 -11.56
N LYS A 238 -11.14 15.07 -12.76
CA LYS A 238 -11.98 14.10 -13.47
C LYS A 238 -11.21 12.82 -13.79
N ASP A 239 -9.98 12.98 -14.28
CA ASP A 239 -9.12 11.86 -14.63
C ASP A 239 -8.81 11.03 -13.39
N ILE A 240 -8.50 11.66 -12.24
CA ILE A 240 -8.27 10.95 -10.97
C ILE A 240 -9.49 10.13 -10.55
N THR A 241 -10.70 10.71 -10.64
CA THR A 241 -11.92 9.97 -10.29
C THR A 241 -12.20 8.81 -11.23
N GLU A 242 -11.93 8.96 -12.52
CA GLU A 242 -12.09 7.90 -13.53
C GLU A 242 -11.06 6.78 -13.33
N TYR A 243 -9.79 7.13 -13.09
CA TYR A 243 -8.72 6.16 -12.77
C TYR A 243 -8.95 5.43 -11.44
N SER A 244 -9.52 6.14 -10.45
CA SER A 244 -9.88 5.51 -9.18
C SER A 244 -10.93 4.41 -9.40
N PHE A 245 -11.94 4.66 -10.22
CA PHE A 245 -13.03 3.72 -10.44
C PHE A 245 -12.59 2.45 -11.19
N LEU A 246 -11.63 2.57 -12.11
CA LEU A 246 -11.22 1.47 -12.97
C LEU A 246 -10.19 0.53 -12.31
N GLY A 247 -9.56 0.91 -11.20
CA GLY A 247 -8.41 0.17 -10.66
C GLY A 247 -7.18 0.19 -11.58
N GLU A 248 -7.28 0.89 -12.71
CA GLU A 248 -6.25 1.09 -13.74
C GLU A 248 -5.39 2.30 -13.36
N PHE A 249 -4.71 2.21 -12.22
CA PHE A 249 -3.82 3.26 -11.73
C PHE A 249 -2.49 3.34 -12.50
N ASP A 250 -2.29 2.39 -13.41
CA ASP A 250 -1.16 2.30 -14.35
C ASP A 250 -1.13 3.48 -15.34
N LEU A 251 -2.16 4.34 -15.39
CA LEU A 251 -2.16 5.58 -16.18
C LEU A 251 -1.48 6.79 -15.50
N LEU A 252 -1.15 6.70 -14.20
CA LEU A 252 -0.21 7.66 -13.56
C LEU A 252 1.26 7.38 -13.90
N TRP A 253 1.49 6.44 -14.81
CA TRP A 253 2.78 6.06 -15.34
C TRP A 253 3.33 7.00 -16.40
N GLN A 254 2.72 8.17 -16.61
CA GLN A 254 3.11 9.14 -17.64
C GLN A 254 4.56 9.66 -17.53
N SER A 255 5.25 9.38 -16.43
CA SER A 255 6.69 9.62 -16.28
C SER A 255 7.58 8.60 -17.00
N CYS A 256 7.05 7.43 -17.34
CA CYS A 256 7.78 6.29 -17.87
C CYS A 256 7.10 5.78 -19.15
N THR A 257 7.02 6.65 -20.15
CA THR A 257 6.35 6.43 -21.45
C THR A 257 6.72 5.09 -22.09
N ASP A 258 7.97 4.65 -21.94
CA ASP A 258 8.50 3.41 -22.50
C ASP A 258 7.81 2.13 -22.02
N ILE A 259 7.22 2.16 -20.82
CA ILE A 259 6.66 0.97 -20.18
C ILE A 259 5.16 0.85 -20.42
N CYS A 260 4.44 1.96 -20.62
CA CYS A 260 3.03 1.93 -21.03
C CYS A 260 2.81 1.22 -22.39
N GLU A 261 3.86 1.16 -23.21
CA GLU A 261 3.83 0.47 -24.50
C GLU A 261 3.98 -1.06 -24.38
N LEU A 262 4.45 -1.56 -23.23
CA LEU A 262 4.66 -2.98 -23.00
C LEU A 262 3.33 -3.72 -22.92
N ASP A 263 3.32 -4.97 -23.40
CA ASP A 263 2.09 -5.76 -23.46
C ASP A 263 1.54 -6.07 -22.07
N TRP A 264 2.42 -6.31 -21.08
CA TRP A 264 2.00 -6.62 -19.71
C TRP A 264 1.33 -5.45 -18.99
N THR A 265 1.53 -4.18 -19.40
CA THR A 265 0.90 -3.01 -18.76
C THR A 265 -0.46 -2.65 -19.35
N LYS A 266 -0.84 -3.24 -20.48
CA LYS A 266 -2.13 -2.96 -21.13
C LYS A 266 -3.28 -3.50 -20.28
N PRO A 267 -4.36 -2.72 -20.05
CA PRO A 267 -5.45 -3.14 -19.15
C PRO A 267 -6.07 -4.50 -19.48
N ALA A 268 -6.30 -4.77 -20.77
CA ALA A 268 -6.84 -6.06 -21.22
C ALA A 268 -5.91 -7.25 -20.92
N HIS A 269 -4.59 -7.06 -21.06
CA HIS A 269 -3.59 -8.08 -20.75
C HIS A 269 -3.45 -8.28 -19.23
N ARG A 270 -3.53 -7.21 -18.43
CA ARG A 270 -3.58 -7.28 -16.96
C ARG A 270 -4.81 -8.02 -16.46
N GLU A 271 -5.99 -7.70 -17.01
CA GLU A 271 -7.23 -8.39 -16.66
C GLU A 271 -7.11 -9.91 -16.94
N ALA A 272 -6.60 -10.26 -18.12
CA ALA A 272 -6.35 -11.64 -18.50
C ALA A 272 -5.35 -12.33 -17.55
N THR A 273 -4.25 -11.65 -17.22
CA THR A 273 -3.20 -12.14 -16.30
C THR A 273 -3.75 -12.39 -14.89
N VAL A 274 -4.54 -11.47 -14.36
CA VAL A 274 -5.19 -11.61 -13.04
C VAL A 274 -6.16 -12.79 -13.03
N LYS A 275 -6.95 -12.96 -14.10
CA LYS A 275 -7.85 -14.12 -14.23
C LYS A 275 -7.08 -15.43 -14.34
N TYR A 276 -5.97 -15.45 -15.07
CA TYR A 276 -5.08 -16.61 -15.20
C TYR A 276 -4.55 -17.05 -13.84
N PHE A 277 -3.92 -16.15 -13.08
CA PHE A 277 -3.37 -16.50 -11.77
C PHE A 277 -4.45 -16.84 -10.75
N LYS A 278 -5.62 -16.20 -10.79
CA LYS A 278 -6.78 -16.62 -9.98
C LYS A 278 -7.22 -18.05 -10.30
N LEU A 279 -7.19 -18.44 -11.57
CA LEU A 279 -7.51 -19.80 -11.99
C LEU A 279 -6.45 -20.80 -11.52
N CYS A 280 -5.17 -20.49 -11.66
CA CYS A 280 -4.06 -21.31 -11.14
C CYS A 280 -4.21 -21.54 -9.64
N HIS A 281 -4.37 -20.47 -8.86
CA HIS A 281 -4.57 -20.58 -7.41
C HIS A 281 -5.85 -21.31 -7.03
N ALA A 282 -6.92 -21.17 -7.80
CA ALA A 282 -8.15 -21.93 -7.56
C ALA A 282 -7.92 -23.44 -7.76
N HIS A 283 -7.11 -23.85 -8.75
CA HIS A 283 -6.73 -25.26 -8.92
C HIS A 283 -5.84 -25.76 -7.79
N GLU A 284 -4.84 -24.98 -7.37
CA GLU A 284 -3.99 -25.29 -6.21
C GLU A 284 -4.82 -25.44 -4.93
N GLU A 285 -5.77 -24.54 -4.70
CA GLU A 285 -6.67 -24.58 -3.55
C GLU A 285 -7.54 -25.85 -3.57
N ILE A 286 -8.00 -26.30 -4.73
CA ILE A 286 -8.73 -27.58 -4.85
C ILE A 286 -7.85 -28.76 -4.42
N GLU A 287 -6.58 -28.79 -4.84
CA GLU A 287 -5.64 -29.84 -4.43
C GLU A 287 -5.39 -29.82 -2.92
N CYS A 288 -5.16 -28.63 -2.36
CA CYS A 288 -5.00 -28.42 -0.92
C CYS A 288 -6.24 -28.87 -0.14
N LEU A 289 -7.44 -28.43 -0.56
CA LEU A 289 -8.71 -28.80 0.05
C LEU A 289 -8.93 -30.32 0.01
N ASN A 290 -8.57 -31.00 -1.08
CA ASN A 290 -8.67 -32.46 -1.14
C ASN A 290 -7.82 -33.14 -0.05
N VAL A 291 -6.60 -32.67 0.17
CA VAL A 291 -5.73 -33.18 1.25
C VAL A 291 -6.32 -32.87 2.63
N GLU A 292 -6.83 -31.66 2.82
CA GLU A 292 -7.43 -31.24 4.09
C GLU A 292 -8.70 -32.02 4.42
N VAL A 293 -9.56 -32.31 3.43
CA VAL A 293 -10.76 -33.15 3.62
C VAL A 293 -10.38 -34.53 4.13
N TRP A 294 -9.33 -35.15 3.58
CA TRP A 294 -8.84 -36.45 4.08
C TRP A 294 -8.26 -36.37 5.49
N ARG A 295 -7.50 -35.31 5.79
CA ARG A 295 -6.97 -35.07 7.14
C ARG A 295 -8.09 -34.87 8.15
N LEU A 296 -9.10 -34.08 7.80
CA LEU A 296 -10.28 -33.84 8.63
C LEU A 296 -11.05 -35.13 8.87
N HIS A 297 -11.33 -35.91 7.83
CA HIS A 297 -11.99 -37.22 7.96
C HIS A 297 -11.22 -38.16 8.89
N THR A 298 -9.89 -38.22 8.73
CA THR A 298 -9.03 -39.04 9.60
C THR A 298 -9.05 -38.54 11.04
N SER A 299 -9.00 -37.23 11.24
CA SER A 299 -9.07 -36.61 12.57
C SER A 299 -10.40 -36.92 13.27
N ILE A 300 -11.52 -36.81 12.56
CA ILE A 300 -12.86 -37.12 13.09
C ILE A 300 -12.91 -38.60 13.50
N HIS A 301 -12.42 -39.50 12.65
CA HIS A 301 -12.40 -40.93 12.96
C HIS A 301 -11.51 -41.25 14.17
N ASP A 302 -10.31 -40.68 14.24
CA ASP A 302 -9.40 -40.85 15.36
C ASP A 302 -9.97 -40.28 16.66
N GLU A 303 -10.70 -39.16 16.58
CA GLU A 303 -11.39 -38.57 17.72
C GLU A 303 -12.54 -39.47 18.20
N GLU A 304 -13.38 -39.98 17.29
CA GLU A 304 -14.46 -40.93 17.61
C GLU A 304 -13.92 -42.20 18.28
N VAL A 305 -12.82 -42.76 17.78
CA VAL A 305 -12.16 -43.93 18.39
C VAL A 305 -11.60 -43.59 19.78
N LYS A 306 -11.05 -42.39 19.97
CA LYS A 306 -10.55 -41.94 21.28
C LYS A 306 -11.67 -41.70 22.27
N THR A 307 -12.75 -41.02 21.87
CA THR A 307 -13.89 -40.70 22.74
C THR A 307 -14.59 -41.98 23.17
N THR A 308 -14.88 -42.90 22.24
CA THR A 308 -15.44 -44.22 22.56
C THR A 308 -14.54 -45.01 23.53
N ALA A 309 -13.23 -45.07 23.28
CA ALA A 309 -12.30 -45.76 24.20
C ALA A 309 -12.23 -45.10 25.60
N VAL A 310 -12.41 -43.78 25.69
CA VAL A 310 -12.47 -43.05 26.97
C VAL A 310 -13.79 -43.34 27.69
N ILE A 311 -14.91 -43.32 26.97
CA ILE A 311 -16.25 -43.66 27.51
C ILE A 311 -16.23 -45.09 28.07
N ASP A 312 -15.65 -46.06 27.35
CA ASP A 312 -15.53 -47.44 27.80
C ASP A 312 -14.73 -47.54 29.11
N LYS A 313 -13.59 -46.84 29.22
CA LYS A 313 -12.78 -46.82 30.46
C LYS A 313 -13.51 -46.15 31.62
N LEU A 314 -14.23 -45.07 31.35
CA LEU A 314 -15.01 -44.35 32.34
C LEU A 314 -16.22 -45.14 32.80
N SER A 315 -16.86 -45.93 31.93
CA SER A 315 -17.99 -46.78 32.29
C SER A 315 -17.63 -47.80 33.38
N VAL A 316 -16.36 -48.27 33.39
CA VAL A 316 -15.83 -49.19 34.40
C VAL A 316 -15.41 -48.46 35.69
N SER A 317 -14.89 -47.23 35.58
CA SER A 317 -14.27 -46.50 36.70
C SER A 317 -15.23 -45.55 37.42
N ASN A 318 -16.12 -44.87 36.68
CA ASN A 318 -17.09 -43.90 37.17
C ASN A 318 -18.29 -43.77 36.19
N PRO A 319 -19.35 -44.57 36.38
CA PRO A 319 -20.46 -44.69 35.43
C PRO A 319 -21.35 -43.44 35.35
N LEU A 320 -21.31 -42.55 36.34
CA LEU A 320 -22.05 -41.28 36.29
C LEU A 320 -21.38 -40.29 35.34
N LEU A 321 -20.04 -40.25 35.31
CA LEU A 321 -19.28 -39.37 34.44
C LEU A 321 -19.31 -39.82 32.98
N SER A 322 -19.40 -41.13 32.72
CA SER A 322 -19.55 -41.68 31.36
C SER A 322 -20.92 -41.41 30.75
N LEU A 323 -21.93 -41.03 31.55
CA LEU A 323 -23.29 -40.75 31.10
C LEU A 323 -23.46 -39.28 30.66
N GLU A 324 -22.52 -38.40 31.01
CA GLU A 324 -22.50 -36.98 30.62
C GLU A 324 -21.63 -36.69 29.39
N LEU A 325 -20.85 -37.67 28.90
CA LEU A 325 -19.97 -37.57 27.73
C LEU A 325 -20.58 -38.32 26.53
#